data_AF-A0A6A3K6G2-F1
#
_entry.id   AF-A0A6A3K6G2-F1
#
_cell.length_a   1.000
_cell.length_b   1.000
_cell.length_c   1.000
_cell.angle_alpha   90.00
_cell.angle_beta   90.00
_cell.angle_gamma   90.00
#
_symmetry.space_group_name_H-M   'P 1'
#
loop_
_entity.id
_entity.type
_entity.pdbx_description
1 polymer ?
#
loop_
_entity_poly.entity_id
_entity_poly.type
_entity_poly.pdbx_seq_one_letter_code
_entity_poly.pdbx_strand_id
1 'polypeptide(L)'
;MNALRNYTAYNSRFKMPSKETGGTFNMWYSFEHGPIHFTSLSSETDYIGEPSNEYADPPRNGNFGDQLAWVEADLKKADAKRANVPWIIVGLHRPLYDIYGCPNGVPEGHNANIQAAFEDLLIKYKVDVVLTGHQHYYERQTPIRNSTAVLDGVSSDFKTYDNPQAPVYILSGACGTVEGLDLTPEANNATWNVVSNYVDYGISTLEANRTMLSWKFLNSSNQVVLDEFVMWKTSSEVADSNDMLY
;
A
#
# COMPACT_ATOMS: atom_id res chain seq x y z
N MET A 1 -8.64 8.95 28.82
CA MET A 1 -7.75 9.37 27.72
C MET A 1 -6.76 8.27 27.30
N ASN A 2 -6.22 7.47 28.22
CA ASN A 2 -5.20 6.44 27.89
C ASN A 2 -5.64 5.39 26.84
N ALA A 3 -6.91 5.00 26.82
CA ALA A 3 -7.42 4.01 25.86
C ALA A 3 -7.35 4.45 24.39
N LEU A 4 -7.26 5.76 24.11
CA LEU A 4 -7.08 6.31 22.75
C LEU A 4 -5.61 6.37 22.33
N ARG A 5 -4.68 6.16 23.27
CA ARG A 5 -3.24 6.41 23.11
C ARG A 5 -2.39 5.14 22.99
N ASN A 6 -2.96 3.99 23.32
CA ASN A 6 -2.25 2.70 23.35
C ASN A 6 -2.98 1.61 22.55
N TYR A 7 -3.78 2.02 21.55
CA TYR A 7 -4.61 1.14 20.72
C TYR A 7 -5.68 0.32 21.48
N THR A 8 -5.91 0.52 22.78
CA THR A 8 -6.92 -0.25 23.52
C THR A 8 -8.31 -0.09 22.91
N ALA A 9 -8.70 1.15 22.57
CA ALA A 9 -10.00 1.39 21.95
C ALA A 9 -10.12 0.71 20.58
N TYR A 10 -9.07 0.76 19.76
CA TYR A 10 -9.00 0.10 18.46
C TYR A 10 -9.09 -1.43 18.61
N ASN A 11 -8.27 -2.01 19.48
CA ASN A 11 -8.22 -3.45 19.77
C ASN A 11 -9.49 -3.98 20.45
N SER A 12 -10.27 -3.14 21.12
CA SER A 12 -11.52 -3.54 21.79
C SER A 12 -12.76 -3.45 20.89
N ARG A 13 -12.75 -2.55 19.89
CA ARG A 13 -13.95 -2.23 19.09
C ARG A 13 -14.02 -2.99 17.77
N PHE A 14 -12.87 -3.34 17.20
CA PHE A 14 -12.79 -4.08 15.96
C PHE A 14 -12.32 -5.51 16.21
N LYS A 15 -12.64 -6.42 15.29
CA LYS A 15 -12.19 -7.81 15.32
C LYS A 15 -11.63 -8.16 13.96
N MET A 16 -10.32 -8.36 13.92
CA MET A 16 -9.59 -8.77 12.72
C MET A 16 -9.14 -10.24 12.85
N PRO A 17 -8.89 -10.95 11.73
CA PRO A 17 -8.54 -12.38 11.72
C PRO A 17 -7.07 -12.64 12.11
N SER A 18 -6.55 -11.92 13.11
CA SER A 18 -5.15 -12.04 13.53
C SER A 18 -4.84 -13.40 14.13
N LYS A 19 -5.74 -13.97 14.94
CA LYS A 19 -5.53 -15.28 15.55
C LYS A 19 -5.39 -16.40 14.50
N GLU A 20 -6.19 -16.34 13.45
CA GLU A 20 -6.23 -17.29 12.35
C GLU A 20 -4.95 -17.21 11.48
N THR A 21 -4.35 -16.03 11.41
CA THR A 21 -3.16 -15.75 10.58
C THR A 21 -1.86 -15.66 11.37
N GLY A 22 -1.92 -15.91 12.68
CA GLY A 22 -0.79 -15.81 13.59
C GLY A 22 -0.30 -14.38 13.84
N GLY A 23 -1.11 -13.38 13.49
CA GLY A 23 -0.86 -11.98 13.78
C GLY A 23 -1.24 -11.58 15.20
N THR A 24 -1.23 -10.27 15.48
CA THR A 24 -1.48 -9.75 16.83
C THR A 24 -2.61 -8.72 16.86
N PHE A 25 -3.64 -8.99 17.66
CA PHE A 25 -4.82 -8.13 17.87
C PHE A 25 -5.40 -7.57 16.56
N ASN A 26 -5.56 -6.26 16.43
CA ASN A 26 -5.90 -5.62 15.16
C ASN A 26 -4.69 -4.95 14.51
N MET A 27 -3.48 -5.17 15.04
CA MET A 27 -2.26 -4.44 14.65
C MET A 27 -1.70 -4.95 13.33
N TRP A 28 -1.68 -6.28 13.16
CA TRP A 28 -1.32 -6.91 11.89
C TRP A 28 -2.00 -8.27 11.76
N TYR A 29 -2.46 -8.55 10.54
CA TYR A 29 -3.24 -9.74 10.17
C TYR A 29 -3.32 -9.83 8.66
N SER A 30 -3.72 -10.98 8.14
CA SER A 30 -3.98 -11.15 6.71
C SER A 30 -5.34 -11.81 6.47
N PHE A 31 -5.81 -11.77 5.24
CA PHE A 31 -6.97 -12.52 4.78
C PHE A 31 -6.96 -12.65 3.26
N GLU A 32 -7.60 -13.69 2.76
CA GLU A 32 -7.78 -13.89 1.32
C GLU A 32 -9.24 -13.55 0.95
N HIS A 33 -9.44 -12.79 -0.13
CA HIS A 33 -10.76 -12.53 -0.70
C HIS A 33 -10.71 -12.64 -2.22
N GLY A 34 -11.38 -13.66 -2.77
CA GLY A 34 -11.31 -13.96 -4.20
C GLY A 34 -9.86 -14.24 -4.64
N PRO A 35 -9.34 -13.58 -5.69
CA PRO A 35 -7.98 -13.80 -6.20
C PRO A 35 -6.90 -12.96 -5.47
N ILE A 36 -7.21 -12.37 -4.32
CA ILE A 36 -6.34 -11.41 -3.63
C ILE A 36 -5.99 -11.91 -2.22
N HIS A 37 -4.70 -11.87 -1.89
CA HIS A 37 -4.20 -11.93 -0.52
C HIS A 37 -3.98 -10.51 0.00
N PHE A 38 -4.62 -10.18 1.12
CA PHE A 38 -4.43 -8.91 1.81
C PHE A 38 -3.58 -9.12 3.05
N THR A 39 -2.54 -8.29 3.21
CA THR A 39 -1.75 -8.20 4.44
C THR A 39 -1.95 -6.81 5.02
N SER A 40 -2.50 -6.70 6.23
CA SER A 40 -2.53 -5.45 6.99
C SER A 40 -1.36 -5.46 7.96
N LEU A 41 -0.53 -4.42 7.91
CA LEU A 41 0.55 -4.17 8.87
C LEU A 41 0.38 -2.80 9.52
N SER A 42 1.07 -2.59 10.64
CA SER A 42 1.10 -1.33 11.37
C SER A 42 2.34 -0.51 11.05
N SER A 43 2.12 0.66 10.48
CA SER A 43 3.11 1.72 10.33
C SER A 43 3.29 2.59 11.58
N GLU A 44 2.58 2.28 12.68
CA GLU A 44 2.64 3.09 13.90
C GLU A 44 3.50 2.46 15.00
N THR A 45 3.97 1.21 14.81
CA THR A 45 4.59 0.46 15.88
C THR A 45 5.38 -0.78 15.42
N ASP A 46 6.25 -1.30 16.29
CA ASP A 46 7.01 -2.53 16.24
C ASP A 46 8.00 -2.59 15.07
N TYR A 47 8.66 -1.45 14.80
CA TYR A 47 9.83 -1.31 13.92
C TYR A 47 10.75 -0.15 14.36
N ILE A 48 11.99 -0.12 13.87
CA ILE A 48 12.95 0.93 14.24
C ILE A 48 12.52 2.27 13.62
N GLY A 49 12.42 3.32 14.46
CA GLY A 49 12.02 4.64 14.00
C GLY A 49 10.50 4.84 13.90
N GLU A 50 9.72 3.97 14.55
CA GLU A 50 8.28 4.13 14.73
C GLU A 50 7.90 5.50 15.32
N PRO A 51 6.72 6.06 14.97
CA PRO A 51 6.26 7.32 15.54
C PRO A 51 6.10 7.25 17.06
N SER A 52 6.78 8.17 17.75
CA SER A 52 6.53 8.50 19.15
C SER A 52 5.92 9.90 19.25
N ASN A 53 4.85 10.09 20.02
CA ASN A 53 4.28 11.42 20.24
C ASN A 53 4.09 11.71 21.74
N GLU A 54 3.81 12.97 22.09
CA GLU A 54 3.54 13.43 23.47
C GLU A 54 2.33 12.75 24.13
N TYR A 55 1.52 12.06 23.34
CA TYR A 55 0.38 11.29 23.79
C TYR A 55 0.71 9.81 24.02
N ALA A 56 1.91 9.33 23.66
CA ALA A 56 2.41 8.01 24.00
C ALA A 56 2.99 8.02 25.43
N ASP A 57 2.22 7.55 26.40
CA ASP A 57 2.58 7.56 27.83
C ASP A 57 2.51 6.14 28.41
N PRO A 58 3.62 5.47 28.83
CA PRO A 58 5.06 5.72 28.56
C PRO A 58 5.44 5.33 27.09
N PRO A 59 6.68 5.58 26.60
CA PRO A 59 6.96 5.87 25.19
C PRO A 59 7.11 4.61 24.33
N ARG A 60 6.08 3.77 24.28
CA ARG A 60 6.00 2.65 23.34
C ARG A 60 4.57 2.57 22.83
N ASN A 61 4.34 3.19 21.67
CA ASN A 61 3.36 2.62 20.75
C ASN A 61 3.98 1.28 20.34
N GLY A 62 3.59 0.16 20.98
CA GLY A 62 4.13 -1.14 20.60
C GLY A 62 4.37 -2.17 21.67
N ASN A 63 5.31 -3.05 21.38
CA ASN A 63 5.56 -4.32 22.05
C ASN A 63 4.38 -5.29 21.88
N PHE A 64 3.75 -5.28 20.71
CA PHE A 64 2.74 -6.28 20.34
C PHE A 64 3.39 -7.57 19.80
N GLY A 65 4.66 -7.52 19.42
CA GLY A 65 5.44 -8.69 19.01
C GLY A 65 6.38 -8.37 17.86
N ASP A 66 6.94 -9.41 17.26
CA ASP A 66 7.83 -9.28 16.10
C ASP A 66 7.02 -9.18 14.80
N GLN A 67 6.58 -7.96 14.50
CA GLN A 67 5.81 -7.68 13.29
C GLN A 67 6.60 -7.99 12.01
N LEU A 68 7.88 -7.63 11.95
CA LEU A 68 8.70 -7.83 10.74
C LEU A 68 8.83 -9.31 10.40
N ALA A 69 9.10 -10.16 11.40
CA ALA A 69 9.13 -11.61 11.20
C ALA A 69 7.76 -12.17 10.78
N TRP A 70 6.67 -11.63 11.34
CA TRP A 70 5.32 -12.03 10.95
C TRP A 70 4.99 -11.63 9.50
N VAL A 71 5.26 -10.39 9.11
CA VAL A 71 5.03 -9.87 7.75
C VAL A 71 5.83 -10.67 6.74
N GLU A 72 7.11 -10.96 7.00
CA GLU A 72 7.92 -11.81 6.13
C GLU A 72 7.31 -13.21 5.99
N ALA A 73 6.88 -13.82 7.09
CA ALA A 73 6.28 -15.16 7.06
C ALA A 73 4.95 -15.20 6.31
N ASP A 74 4.12 -14.16 6.43
CA ASP A 74 2.85 -14.02 5.73
C ASP A 74 3.06 -13.82 4.22
N LEU A 75 3.88 -12.83 3.84
CA LEU A 75 4.19 -12.54 2.44
C LEU A 75 4.84 -13.73 1.73
N LYS A 76 5.73 -14.46 2.42
CA LYS A 76 6.32 -15.70 1.89
C LYS A 76 5.27 -16.77 1.59
N LYS A 77 4.25 -16.92 2.44
CA LYS A 77 3.14 -17.88 2.21
C LYS A 77 2.28 -17.43 1.04
N ALA A 78 1.99 -16.13 0.93
CA ALA A 78 1.19 -15.58 -0.16
C ALA A 78 1.91 -15.72 -1.51
N ASP A 79 3.21 -15.41 -1.57
CA ASP A 79 4.03 -15.56 -2.77
C ASP A 79 4.09 -17.02 -3.24
N ALA A 80 4.24 -17.97 -2.32
CA ALA A 80 4.18 -19.39 -2.65
C ALA A 80 2.80 -19.86 -3.17
N LYS A 81 1.74 -19.07 -2.96
CA LYS A 81 0.36 -19.36 -3.35
C LYS A 81 -0.15 -18.44 -4.48
N ARG A 82 0.72 -17.75 -5.21
CA ARG A 82 0.35 -16.89 -6.35
C ARG A 82 -0.53 -17.58 -7.39
N ALA A 83 -0.40 -18.90 -7.52
CA ALA A 83 -1.29 -19.69 -8.36
C ALA A 83 -2.76 -19.57 -7.95
N ASN A 84 -3.08 -19.35 -6.67
CA ASN A 84 -4.43 -19.20 -6.11
C ASN A 84 -4.82 -17.73 -5.87
N VAL A 85 -3.91 -16.97 -5.28
CA VAL A 85 -4.01 -15.54 -4.96
C VAL A 85 -2.98 -14.75 -5.77
N PRO A 86 -3.22 -14.56 -7.08
CA PRO A 86 -2.23 -13.91 -7.94
C PRO A 86 -1.91 -12.49 -7.48
N TRP A 87 -2.84 -11.79 -6.82
CA TRP A 87 -2.62 -10.43 -6.30
C TRP A 87 -2.28 -10.46 -4.81
N ILE A 88 -1.24 -9.72 -4.43
CA ILE A 88 -0.88 -9.45 -3.04
C ILE A 88 -0.99 -7.93 -2.83
N ILE A 89 -1.84 -7.53 -1.89
CA ILE A 89 -2.03 -6.13 -1.51
C ILE A 89 -1.64 -5.96 -0.05
N VAL A 90 -0.74 -5.03 0.22
CA VAL A 90 -0.32 -4.66 1.58
C VAL A 90 -0.97 -3.34 1.96
N GLY A 91 -1.67 -3.30 3.09
CA GLY A 91 -2.27 -2.10 3.66
C GLY A 91 -1.53 -1.64 4.91
N LEU A 92 -1.25 -0.35 5.01
CA LEU A 92 -0.67 0.31 6.18
C LEU A 92 -1.17 1.76 6.28
N HIS A 93 -1.05 2.41 7.44
CA HIS A 93 -1.63 3.75 7.61
C HIS A 93 -0.74 4.83 6.95
N ARG A 94 0.50 4.97 7.43
CA ARG A 94 1.48 5.94 6.93
C ARG A 94 2.16 5.42 5.67
N PRO A 95 2.32 6.26 4.64
CA PRO A 95 3.01 5.89 3.42
C PRO A 95 4.52 5.71 3.59
N LEU A 96 5.10 4.87 2.72
CA LEU A 96 6.54 4.89 2.41
C LEU A 96 6.82 6.06 1.48
N TYR A 97 5.95 6.25 0.49
CA TYR A 97 6.08 7.27 -0.55
C TYR A 97 4.83 8.13 -0.60
N ASP A 98 5.02 9.44 -0.48
CA ASP A 98 4.02 10.46 -0.74
C ASP A 98 4.76 11.78 -1.05
N ILE A 99 4.16 12.70 -1.79
CA ILE A 99 4.83 13.93 -2.21
C ILE A 99 5.34 14.78 -1.04
N TYR A 100 4.65 14.79 0.10
CA TYR A 100 5.04 15.57 1.28
C TYR A 100 6.22 14.96 2.02
N GLY A 101 6.19 13.65 2.23
CA GLY A 101 7.23 12.87 2.90
C GLY A 101 8.44 12.54 2.03
N CYS A 102 8.41 12.89 0.73
CA CYS A 102 9.45 12.58 -0.23
C CYS A 102 9.87 13.80 -1.07
N PRO A 103 10.49 14.83 -0.48
CA PRO A 103 11.04 15.94 -1.25
C PRO A 103 12.05 15.42 -2.28
N ASN A 104 11.91 15.84 -3.54
CA ASN A 104 12.71 15.34 -4.67
C ASN A 104 12.61 13.82 -4.90
N GLY A 105 11.52 13.20 -4.47
CA GLY A 105 11.23 11.78 -4.69
C GLY A 105 11.96 10.82 -3.75
N VAL A 106 12.64 11.31 -2.71
CA VAL A 106 13.36 10.48 -1.72
C VAL A 106 12.68 10.58 -0.35
N PRO A 107 12.27 9.46 0.27
CA PRO A 107 11.70 9.46 1.61
C PRO A 107 12.60 10.11 2.67
N GLU A 108 11.99 10.92 3.53
CA GLU A 108 12.62 11.51 4.71
C GLU A 108 11.82 11.19 5.99
N GLY A 109 12.42 11.40 7.17
CA GLY A 109 11.73 11.27 8.46
C GLY A 109 11.02 9.92 8.65
N HIS A 110 9.71 9.96 8.95
CA HIS A 110 8.91 8.75 9.17
C HIS A 110 8.80 7.88 7.91
N ASN A 111 8.67 8.49 6.73
CA ASN A 111 8.63 7.77 5.46
C ASN A 111 9.90 6.95 5.24
N ALA A 112 11.07 7.54 5.52
CA ALA A 112 12.36 6.85 5.44
C ALA A 112 12.46 5.66 6.42
N ASN A 113 11.94 5.82 7.64
CA ASN A 113 11.94 4.74 8.64
C ASN A 113 11.03 3.58 8.22
N ILE A 114 9.85 3.88 7.67
CA ILE A 114 8.91 2.87 7.17
C ILE A 114 9.50 2.18 5.92
N GLN A 115 10.11 2.95 5.01
CA GLN A 115 10.81 2.41 3.85
C GLN A 115 11.90 1.43 4.28
N ALA A 116 12.78 1.84 5.19
CA ALA A 116 13.87 1.02 5.70
C ALA A 116 13.38 -0.25 6.41
N ALA A 117 12.21 -0.20 7.06
CA ALA A 117 11.64 -1.35 7.75
C ALA A 117 11.01 -2.36 6.79
N PHE A 118 10.26 -1.91 5.78
CA PHE A 118 9.34 -2.77 5.04
C PHE A 118 9.66 -2.94 3.55
N GLU A 119 10.28 -1.97 2.88
CA GLU A 119 10.35 -1.96 1.41
C GLU A 119 11.04 -3.21 0.84
N ASP A 120 12.14 -3.65 1.47
CA ASP A 120 12.86 -4.85 1.06
C ASP A 120 11.98 -6.11 1.08
N LEU A 121 11.10 -6.24 2.08
CA LEU A 121 10.14 -7.36 2.15
C LEU A 121 9.08 -7.25 1.05
N LEU A 122 8.56 -6.04 0.80
CA LEU A 122 7.55 -5.79 -0.23
C LEU A 122 8.09 -6.12 -1.63
N ILE A 123 9.34 -5.73 -1.92
CA ILE A 123 10.03 -6.04 -3.17
C ILE A 123 10.32 -7.55 -3.25
N LYS A 124 10.89 -8.14 -2.20
CA LYS A 124 11.29 -9.56 -2.15
C LYS A 124 10.14 -10.51 -2.46
N TYR A 125 8.95 -10.22 -1.93
CA TYR A 125 7.74 -11.03 -2.14
C TYR A 125 6.81 -10.46 -3.21
N LYS A 126 7.33 -9.54 -4.04
CA LYS A 126 6.71 -9.02 -5.27
C LYS A 126 5.33 -8.40 -5.04
N VAL A 127 5.09 -7.78 -3.89
CA VAL A 127 3.80 -7.15 -3.55
C VAL A 127 3.32 -6.28 -4.73
N ASP A 128 2.05 -6.45 -5.13
CA ASP A 128 1.55 -5.75 -6.33
C ASP A 128 1.13 -4.32 -6.00
N VAL A 129 0.39 -4.15 -4.90
CA VAL A 129 -0.13 -2.85 -4.45
C VAL A 129 0.18 -2.63 -2.99
N VAL A 130 0.66 -1.44 -2.67
CA VAL A 130 0.80 -0.93 -1.31
C VAL A 130 -0.22 0.21 -1.14
N LEU A 131 -1.21 -0.01 -0.27
CA LEU A 131 -2.31 0.92 -0.03
C LEU A 131 -2.11 1.65 1.29
N THR A 132 -2.11 2.98 1.23
CA THR A 132 -1.88 3.85 2.38
C THR A 132 -2.98 4.89 2.53
N GLY A 133 -2.98 5.57 3.67
CA GLY A 133 -3.76 6.79 3.89
C GLY A 133 -2.86 7.83 4.56
N HIS A 134 -3.24 8.23 5.78
CA HIS A 134 -2.55 9.20 6.61
C HIS A 134 -2.56 10.64 6.08
N GLN A 135 -2.01 10.87 4.88
CA GLN A 135 -2.19 12.14 4.21
C GLN A 135 -3.63 12.27 3.72
N HIS A 136 -4.19 13.47 3.78
CA HIS A 136 -5.59 13.76 3.48
C HIS A 136 -5.77 14.19 2.03
N TYR A 137 -5.28 13.39 1.09
CA TYR A 137 -5.47 13.56 -0.34
C TYR A 137 -5.44 12.20 -1.07
N TYR A 138 -5.60 12.18 -2.39
CA TYR A 138 -5.39 10.97 -3.19
C TYR A 138 -4.09 11.09 -3.98
N GLU A 139 -3.29 10.03 -4.01
CA GLU A 139 -2.07 9.93 -4.80
C GLU A 139 -1.95 8.55 -5.44
N ARG A 140 -1.60 8.52 -6.73
CA ARG A 140 -1.18 7.28 -7.39
C ARG A 140 0.20 7.48 -8.01
N GLN A 141 1.02 6.47 -7.80
CA GLN A 141 2.42 6.45 -8.18
C GLN A 141 2.66 5.35 -9.21
N THR A 142 3.81 5.41 -9.89
CA THR A 142 4.33 4.30 -10.69
C THR A 142 4.76 3.14 -9.78
N PRO A 143 5.15 1.98 -10.34
CA PRO A 143 5.93 1.01 -9.58
C PRO A 143 7.23 1.65 -9.05
N ILE A 144 7.53 1.51 -7.76
CA ILE A 144 8.73 2.13 -7.15
C ILE A 144 9.63 1.05 -6.53
N ARG A 145 10.93 1.20 -6.73
CA ARG A 145 11.97 0.45 -6.03
C ARG A 145 13.08 1.41 -5.61
N ASN A 146 13.37 1.49 -4.31
CA ASN A 146 14.46 2.32 -3.76
C ASN A 146 14.38 3.76 -4.28
N SER A 147 13.21 4.39 -4.11
CA SER A 147 12.93 5.78 -4.51
C SER A 147 13.01 6.05 -6.01
N THR A 148 13.07 5.00 -6.85
CA THR A 148 13.19 5.11 -8.30
C THR A 148 11.97 4.49 -8.99
N ALA A 149 11.41 5.20 -9.97
CA ALA A 149 10.35 4.68 -10.82
C ALA A 149 10.84 3.48 -11.65
N VAL A 150 10.09 2.38 -11.65
CA VAL A 150 10.32 1.18 -12.46
C VAL A 150 9.25 1.14 -13.55
N LEU A 151 9.59 1.61 -14.75
CA LEU A 151 8.63 1.83 -15.84
C LEU A 151 8.45 0.63 -16.77
N ASP A 152 9.15 -0.48 -16.52
CA ASP A 152 8.96 -1.72 -17.28
C ASP A 152 7.51 -2.20 -17.14
N GLY A 153 6.80 -2.29 -18.27
CA GLY A 153 5.37 -2.64 -18.30
C GLY A 153 4.41 -1.48 -18.09
N VAL A 154 4.89 -0.25 -17.90
CA VAL A 154 4.03 0.94 -17.72
C VAL A 154 3.76 1.62 -19.06
N SER A 155 2.48 1.80 -19.41
CA SER A 155 2.08 2.52 -20.62
C SER A 155 2.46 4.00 -20.56
N SER A 156 2.66 4.62 -21.72
CA SER A 156 3.10 6.03 -21.81
C SER A 156 2.09 7.04 -21.25
N ASP A 157 0.81 6.67 -21.14
CA ASP A 157 -0.25 7.47 -20.51
C ASP A 157 -0.45 7.14 -19.02
N PHE A 158 0.34 6.21 -18.48
CA PHE A 158 0.28 5.71 -17.10
C PHE A 158 -1.10 5.14 -16.70
N LYS A 159 -1.91 4.69 -17.66
CA LYS A 159 -3.22 4.08 -17.41
C LYS A 159 -3.20 2.57 -17.36
N THR A 160 -2.15 1.93 -17.87
CA THR A 160 -1.99 0.47 -17.90
C THR A 160 -0.62 0.07 -17.36
N TYR A 161 -0.58 -0.82 -16.36
CA TYR A 161 0.64 -1.43 -15.84
C TYR A 161 0.60 -2.95 -16.13
N ASP A 162 1.27 -3.39 -17.18
CA ASP A 162 1.36 -4.80 -17.56
C ASP A 162 2.55 -5.48 -16.87
N ASN A 163 2.24 -6.39 -15.94
CA ASN A 163 3.20 -7.11 -15.12
C ASN A 163 4.29 -6.18 -14.52
N PRO A 164 3.90 -5.20 -13.69
CA PRO A 164 4.85 -4.24 -13.12
C PRO A 164 5.92 -4.95 -12.29
N GLN A 165 7.17 -4.50 -12.43
CA GLN A 165 8.34 -5.16 -11.83
C GLN A 165 8.64 -4.69 -10.39
N ALA A 166 7.81 -3.83 -9.82
CA ALA A 166 7.91 -3.34 -8.45
C ALA A 166 6.50 -3.04 -7.88
N PRO A 167 6.35 -2.88 -6.55
CA PRO A 167 5.07 -2.51 -5.98
C PRO A 167 4.57 -1.16 -6.48
N VAL A 168 3.27 -1.08 -6.78
CA VAL A 168 2.56 0.17 -7.06
C VAL A 168 2.03 0.72 -5.75
N TYR A 169 2.32 1.99 -5.48
CA TYR A 169 1.92 2.64 -4.24
C TYR A 169 0.73 3.56 -4.52
N ILE A 170 -0.29 3.45 -3.67
CA ILE A 170 -1.53 4.22 -3.76
C ILE A 170 -1.84 4.81 -2.39
N LEU A 171 -1.94 6.13 -2.32
CA LEU A 171 -2.42 6.86 -1.16
C LEU A 171 -3.89 7.21 -1.39
N SER A 172 -4.79 6.71 -0.54
CA SER A 172 -6.22 6.99 -0.60
C SER A 172 -6.71 7.47 0.77
N GLY A 173 -6.34 8.70 1.14
CA GLY A 173 -6.66 9.30 2.45
C GLY A 173 -7.68 10.44 2.39
N ALA A 174 -8.19 10.79 1.21
CA ALA A 174 -9.18 11.84 0.99
C ALA A 174 -10.63 11.47 1.41
N CYS A 175 -10.81 10.69 2.48
CA CYS A 175 -12.11 10.09 2.83
C CYS A 175 -13.05 11.00 3.67
N GLY A 176 -12.68 12.26 3.94
CA GLY A 176 -13.56 13.23 4.62
C GLY A 176 -13.32 13.40 6.12
N THR A 177 -12.06 13.29 6.58
CA THR A 177 -11.68 13.64 7.95
C THR A 177 -12.04 15.10 8.31
N VAL A 178 -12.26 15.37 9.59
CA VAL A 178 -12.60 16.71 10.09
C VAL A 178 -11.43 17.70 10.01
N GLU A 179 -10.21 17.20 9.82
CA GLU A 179 -9.00 18.01 9.68
C GLU A 179 -8.92 18.69 8.30
N GLY A 180 -9.75 18.27 7.34
CA GLY A 180 -9.75 18.79 5.97
C GLY A 180 -8.83 18.01 5.03
N LEU A 181 -8.79 18.42 3.76
CA LEU A 181 -7.79 17.95 2.81
C LEU A 181 -6.47 18.67 3.04
N ASP A 182 -5.36 17.98 2.74
CA ASP A 182 -4.06 18.64 2.69
C ASP A 182 -4.02 19.66 1.55
N LEU A 183 -3.19 20.69 1.71
CA LEU A 183 -3.01 21.69 0.68
C LEU A 183 -2.26 21.10 -0.52
N THR A 184 -2.18 21.83 -1.63
CA THR A 184 -1.26 21.46 -2.69
C THR A 184 0.17 21.84 -2.24
N PRO A 185 1.15 20.93 -2.26
CA PRO A 185 2.53 21.24 -1.89
C PRO A 185 3.21 22.11 -2.95
N GLU A 186 4.39 22.64 -2.62
CA GLU A 186 5.28 23.24 -3.61
C GLU A 186 5.70 22.19 -4.67
N ALA A 187 6.18 22.68 -5.82
CA ALA A 187 6.59 21.80 -6.92
C ALA A 187 7.63 20.77 -6.44
N ASN A 188 7.31 19.49 -6.62
CA ASN A 188 8.19 18.37 -6.30
C ASN A 188 8.58 17.63 -7.60
N ASN A 189 9.85 17.22 -7.71
CA ASN A 189 10.41 16.52 -8.86
C ASN A 189 10.36 14.99 -8.73
N ALA A 190 9.51 14.44 -7.87
CA ALA A 190 9.30 13.00 -7.71
C ALA A 190 8.81 12.38 -9.03
N THR A 191 9.73 11.75 -9.76
CA THR A 191 9.47 11.20 -11.10
C THR A 191 8.52 10.01 -11.10
N TRP A 192 8.26 9.42 -9.93
CA TRP A 192 7.34 8.31 -9.75
C TRP A 192 5.90 8.76 -9.48
N ASN A 193 5.63 10.04 -9.20
CA ASN A 193 4.25 10.50 -9.00
C ASN A 193 3.53 10.62 -10.34
N VAL A 194 2.33 10.01 -10.45
CA VAL A 194 1.53 10.06 -11.68
C VAL A 194 0.38 11.05 -11.54
N VAL A 195 -0.33 11.00 -10.42
CA VAL A 195 -1.49 11.86 -10.18
C VAL A 195 -1.65 12.10 -8.69
N SER A 196 -1.99 13.34 -8.35
CA SER A 196 -2.39 13.73 -7.00
C SER A 196 -3.68 14.57 -7.07
N ASN A 197 -4.62 14.31 -6.18
CA ASN A 197 -5.84 15.11 -6.03
C ASN A 197 -5.95 15.64 -4.60
N TYR A 198 -5.78 16.95 -4.45
CA TYR A 198 -5.82 17.70 -3.19
C TYR A 198 -7.14 18.47 -2.98
N VAL A 199 -8.12 18.31 -3.87
CA VAL A 199 -9.31 19.19 -3.92
C VAL A 199 -10.63 18.44 -3.76
N ASP A 200 -10.64 17.13 -4.02
CA ASP A 200 -11.82 16.29 -3.93
C ASP A 200 -11.72 15.29 -2.78
N TYR A 201 -12.74 15.27 -1.92
CA TYR A 201 -12.99 14.08 -1.10
C TYR A 201 -13.49 12.94 -1.98
N GLY A 202 -13.00 11.73 -1.73
CA GLY A 202 -13.35 10.59 -2.57
C GLY A 202 -13.19 9.24 -1.89
N ILE A 203 -13.59 8.22 -2.63
CA ILE A 203 -13.46 6.81 -2.26
C ILE A 203 -12.79 6.06 -3.42
N SER A 204 -11.92 5.11 -3.09
CA SER A 204 -11.35 4.22 -4.09
C SER A 204 -12.14 2.93 -4.22
N THR A 205 -12.27 2.43 -5.45
CA THR A 205 -12.83 1.10 -5.73
C THR A 205 -11.77 0.21 -6.37
N LEU A 206 -11.83 -1.07 -6.01
CA LEU A 206 -10.92 -2.11 -6.47
C LEU A 206 -11.77 -3.25 -7.06
N GLU A 207 -11.51 -3.59 -8.32
CA GLU A 207 -12.07 -4.76 -8.98
C GLU A 207 -10.92 -5.65 -9.45
N ALA A 208 -10.97 -6.96 -9.16
CA ALA A 208 -9.93 -7.86 -9.60
C ALA A 208 -10.47 -9.24 -10.01
N ASN A 209 -9.86 -9.79 -11.04
CA ASN A 209 -9.89 -11.20 -11.37
C ASN A 209 -8.45 -11.76 -11.29
N ARG A 210 -8.17 -12.94 -11.86
CA ARG A 210 -6.84 -13.56 -11.73
C ARG A 210 -5.74 -12.89 -12.55
N THR A 211 -6.10 -12.16 -13.60
CA THR A 211 -5.14 -11.54 -14.54
C THR A 211 -5.28 -10.03 -14.63
N MET A 212 -6.33 -9.44 -14.06
CA MET A 212 -6.62 -8.01 -14.10
C MET A 212 -6.95 -7.49 -12.71
N LEU A 213 -6.42 -6.32 -12.38
CA LEU A 213 -6.79 -5.49 -11.24
C LEU A 213 -7.07 -4.07 -11.75
N SER A 214 -8.28 -3.57 -11.54
CA SER A 214 -8.67 -2.20 -11.86
C SER A 214 -8.87 -1.40 -10.58
N TRP A 215 -8.37 -0.18 -10.59
CA TRP A 215 -8.51 0.77 -9.49
C TRP A 215 -9.11 2.06 -10.01
N LYS A 216 -10.05 2.63 -9.25
CA LYS A 216 -10.64 3.94 -9.52
C LYS A 216 -10.66 4.78 -8.25
N PHE A 217 -10.50 6.09 -8.41
CA PHE A 217 -10.79 7.07 -7.37
C PHE A 217 -12.00 7.90 -7.82
N LEU A 218 -13.04 7.90 -6.98
CA LEU A 218 -14.34 8.50 -7.27
C LEU A 218 -14.57 9.69 -6.35
N ASN A 219 -15.07 10.81 -6.88
CA ASN A 219 -15.54 11.91 -6.06
C ASN A 219 -16.70 11.42 -5.17
N SER A 220 -16.59 11.67 -3.86
CA SER A 220 -17.53 11.16 -2.86
C SER A 220 -18.96 11.69 -3.02
N SER A 221 -19.12 12.91 -3.54
CA SER A 221 -20.43 13.59 -3.64
C SER A 221 -21.23 13.21 -4.88
N ASN A 222 -20.55 12.98 -6.02
CA ASN A 222 -21.20 12.82 -7.32
C ASN A 222 -20.75 11.58 -8.10
N GLN A 223 -19.83 10.78 -7.53
CA GLN A 223 -19.32 9.52 -8.09
C GLN A 223 -18.60 9.67 -9.45
N VAL A 224 -18.22 10.89 -9.84
CA VAL A 224 -17.36 11.12 -11.02
C VAL A 224 -16.03 10.42 -10.81
N VAL A 225 -15.55 9.70 -11.84
CA VAL A 225 -14.22 9.09 -11.85
C VAL A 225 -13.17 10.19 -12.00
N LEU A 226 -12.36 10.39 -10.97
CA LEU A 226 -11.30 11.40 -10.93
C LEU A 226 -9.96 10.80 -11.38
N ASP A 227 -9.74 9.52 -11.12
CA ASP A 227 -8.63 8.75 -11.67
C ASP A 227 -9.01 7.28 -11.83
N GLU A 228 -8.36 6.62 -12.79
CA GLU A 228 -8.51 5.20 -13.05
C GLU A 228 -7.25 4.64 -13.71
N PHE A 229 -6.92 3.38 -13.40
CA PHE A 229 -5.89 2.62 -14.09
C PHE A 229 -6.16 1.11 -13.96
N VAL A 230 -5.43 0.32 -14.74
CA VAL A 230 -5.50 -1.15 -14.72
C VAL A 230 -4.10 -1.76 -14.63
N MET A 231 -3.98 -2.83 -13.84
CA MET A 231 -2.81 -3.69 -13.78
C MET A 231 -3.13 -5.05 -14.38
N TRP A 232 -2.20 -5.60 -15.15
CA TRP A 232 -2.32 -6.94 -15.74
C TRP A 232 -1.25 -7.89 -15.22
N LYS A 233 -1.59 -9.18 -15.16
CA LYS A 233 -0.65 -10.29 -15.02
C LYS A 233 -0.74 -11.14 -16.29
N THR A 234 0.14 -10.86 -17.23
CA THR A 234 0.23 -11.62 -18.47
C THR A 234 1.03 -12.90 -18.20
N SER A 235 0.41 -14.07 -18.40
CA SER A 235 1.07 -15.37 -18.21
C SER A 235 2.24 -15.51 -19.19
N SER A 236 3.41 -15.90 -18.69
CA SER A 236 4.61 -16.18 -19.49
C SER A 236 4.52 -17.43 -20.39
N GLU A 237 3.33 -18.01 -20.60
CA GLU A 237 3.16 -19.30 -21.30
C GLU A 237 2.72 -19.21 -22.77
N VAL A 238 2.84 -18.07 -23.45
CA VAL A 238 2.44 -17.96 -24.88
C VAL A 238 3.59 -17.52 -25.81
N ALA A 239 4.83 -17.42 -25.32
CA ALA A 239 5.96 -17.00 -26.17
C ALA A 239 6.66 -18.13 -26.94
N ASP A 240 6.49 -19.40 -26.57
CA ASP A 240 7.33 -20.51 -27.08
C ASP A 240 6.62 -21.59 -27.93
N SER A 241 5.39 -21.37 -28.41
CA SER A 241 4.71 -22.35 -29.30
C SER A 241 4.75 -21.99 -30.80
N ASN A 242 5.82 -21.32 -31.25
CA ASN A 242 6.11 -21.08 -32.67
C ASN A 242 7.22 -21.99 -33.21
N ASP A 243 7.35 -23.21 -32.68
CA ASP A 243 8.14 -24.23 -33.36
C ASP A 243 7.35 -24.79 -34.55
N MET A 244 7.86 -24.39 -35.71
CA MET A 244 7.43 -24.70 -37.05
C MET A 244 7.26 -26.21 -37.28
N LEU A 245 6.08 -26.61 -37.75
CA LEU A 245 5.92 -27.82 -38.54
C LEU A 245 5.95 -27.43 -40.02
N TYR A 246 7.10 -27.68 -40.65
CA TYR A 246 7.17 -28.05 -42.07
C TYR A 246 7.37 -29.56 -42.16
#